data_AF-A0A6B2GA22-F1
#
_entry.id   AF-A0A6B2GA22-F1
#
_cell.length_a   1.000
_cell.length_b   1.000
_cell.length_c   1.000
_cell.angle_alpha   90.00
_cell.angle_beta   90.00
_cell.angle_gamma   90.00
#
_symmetry.space_group_name_H-M   'P 1'
#
loop_
_entity.id
_entity.type
_entity.pdbx_description
1 polymer ?
#
loop_
_entity_poly.entity_id
_entity_poly.type
_entity_poly.pdbx_seq_one_letter_code
_entity_poly.pdbx_strand_id
1 'polypeptide(L)'
;TGFVFAEVNADKIFYYQKPRGGFRVGRIDSQIVGRNISVKAVGSNLREDITSSYKYPDNSQAERFIQNKIQNKKRRTREIRKSFVKIEISPPYSASWKNDCNINFKLINTSNVLAKVKFRLLITCVSYRGRVNATLSEQ
;
A
#
# COMPACT_ATOMS: atom_id res chain seq x y z
N THR A 1 11.63 8.92 -19.06
CA THR A 1 10.38 8.28 -19.57
C THR A 1 9.36 8.21 -18.44
N GLY A 2 8.07 8.43 -18.71
CA GLY A 2 7.04 8.50 -17.66
C GLY A 2 6.62 7.15 -17.06
N PHE A 3 6.71 6.08 -17.85
CA PHE A 3 6.31 4.72 -17.43
C PHE A 3 7.18 4.18 -16.28
N VAL A 4 8.50 4.16 -16.48
CA VAL A 4 9.47 3.69 -15.46
C VAL A 4 9.37 4.51 -14.18
N PHE A 5 9.18 5.83 -14.30
CA PHE A 5 8.99 6.69 -13.13
C PHE A 5 7.74 6.30 -12.32
N ALA A 6 6.64 5.94 -13.00
CA ALA A 6 5.41 5.53 -12.33
C ALA A 6 5.54 4.17 -11.62
N GLU A 7 6.31 3.23 -12.17
CA GLU A 7 6.53 1.92 -11.52
C GLU A 7 7.20 2.02 -10.14
N VAL A 8 7.93 3.12 -9.88
CA VAL A 8 8.62 3.34 -8.60
C VAL A 8 8.01 4.44 -7.73
N ASN A 9 7.23 5.38 -8.30
CA ASN A 9 6.68 6.55 -7.58
C ASN A 9 5.14 6.67 -7.62
N ALA A 10 4.40 5.68 -8.09
CA ALA A 10 2.94 5.77 -8.14
C ALA A 10 2.28 5.74 -6.75
N ASP A 11 1.25 6.57 -6.57
CA ASP A 11 0.38 6.54 -5.40
C ASP A 11 -0.67 5.41 -5.53
N LYS A 12 -0.88 4.64 -4.46
CA LYS A 12 -1.99 3.67 -4.39
C LYS A 12 -3.22 4.35 -3.79
N ILE A 13 -4.28 4.46 -4.58
CA ILE A 13 -5.55 5.10 -4.19
C ILE A 13 -6.62 4.05 -3.95
N PHE A 14 -7.17 4.02 -2.73
CA PHE A 14 -8.31 3.17 -2.38
C PHE A 14 -9.62 3.92 -2.61
N TYR A 15 -10.48 3.37 -3.46
CA TYR A 15 -11.80 3.91 -3.74
C TYR A 15 -12.89 3.10 -3.03
N TYR A 16 -13.84 3.80 -2.41
CA TYR A 16 -15.07 3.20 -1.90
C TYR A 16 -16.24 3.55 -2.82
N GLN A 17 -16.99 2.54 -3.23
CA GLN A 17 -18.22 2.75 -3.98
C GLN A 17 -19.32 3.23 -3.03
N LYS A 18 -20.08 4.25 -3.44
CA LYS A 18 -21.25 4.73 -2.68
C LYS A 18 -22.49 3.90 -3.02
N PRO A 19 -23.47 3.78 -2.10
CA PRO A 19 -24.70 3.02 -2.35
C PRO A 19 -25.50 3.49 -3.57
N ARG A 20 -25.48 4.80 -3.89
CA ARG A 20 -26.20 5.40 -5.02
C ARG A 20 -25.36 5.51 -6.31
N GLY A 21 -24.26 4.75 -6.40
CA GLY A 21 -23.29 4.85 -7.49
C GLY A 21 -22.23 5.93 -7.26
N GLY A 22 -21.13 5.82 -8.02
CA GLY A 22 -19.94 6.67 -7.91
C GLY A 22 -18.93 6.23 -6.84
N PHE A 23 -17.74 6.82 -6.90
CA PHE A 23 -16.61 6.48 -6.03
C PHE A 23 -16.19 7.66 -5.17
N ARG A 24 -15.78 7.38 -3.93
CA ARG A 24 -15.07 8.32 -3.06
C ARG A 24 -13.68 7.81 -2.78
N VAL A 25 -12.71 8.72 -2.73
CA VAL A 25 -11.36 8.38 -2.24
C VAL A 25 -11.47 8.09 -0.74
N GLY A 26 -10.95 6.94 -0.35
CA GLY A 26 -10.95 6.45 1.03
C GLY A 26 -9.63 6.69 1.74
N ARG A 27 -8.55 6.25 1.09
CA ARG A 27 -7.17 6.29 1.60
C ARG A 27 -6.23 6.42 0.40
N ILE A 28 -5.13 7.13 0.60
CA ILE A 28 -4.02 7.19 -0.36
C ILE A 28 -2.77 6.72 0.37
N ASP A 29 -2.08 5.76 -0.22
CA ASP A 29 -0.76 5.31 0.22
C ASP A 29 0.26 5.68 -0.86
N SER A 30 1.03 6.75 -0.63
CA SER A 30 2.10 7.20 -1.54
C SER A 30 3.40 6.41 -1.40
N GLN A 31 3.55 5.65 -0.32
CA GLN A 31 4.83 5.03 0.03
C GLN A 31 4.93 3.55 -0.37
N ILE A 32 3.88 2.94 -0.90
CA ILE A 32 3.81 1.46 -1.02
C ILE A 32 4.46 0.90 -2.29
N VAL A 33 4.62 1.74 -3.31
CA VAL A 33 5.20 1.37 -4.62
C VAL A 33 6.71 1.65 -4.63
N GLY A 34 7.46 0.89 -5.43
CA GLY A 34 8.91 1.09 -5.59
C GLY A 34 9.74 0.76 -4.35
N ARG A 35 9.43 -0.34 -3.66
CA ARG A 35 10.14 -0.79 -2.46
C ARG A 35 11.13 -1.91 -2.76
N ASN A 36 12.21 -1.95 -1.99
CA ASN A 36 13.21 -3.02 -1.98
C ASN A 36 13.73 -3.36 -3.39
N ILE A 37 14.01 -2.34 -4.19
CA ILE A 37 14.59 -2.53 -5.53
C ILE A 37 15.97 -3.12 -5.34
N SER A 38 16.19 -4.32 -5.89
CA SER A 38 17.35 -5.14 -5.53
C SER A 38 18.08 -5.64 -6.75
N VAL A 39 19.40 -5.75 -6.61
CA VAL A 39 20.26 -6.50 -7.53
C VAL A 39 21.07 -7.53 -6.74
N LYS A 40 21.65 -8.49 -7.47
CA LYS A 40 22.62 -9.42 -6.90
C LYS A 40 23.96 -8.68 -6.75
N ALA A 41 24.54 -8.72 -5.57
CA ALA A 41 25.82 -8.09 -5.29
C ALA A 41 26.95 -8.69 -6.14
N VAL A 42 27.90 -7.85 -6.54
CA VAL A 42 29.04 -8.29 -7.37
C VAL A 42 29.87 -9.32 -6.59
N GLY A 43 30.15 -10.46 -7.22
CA GLY A 43 30.97 -11.52 -6.62
C GLY A 43 30.31 -12.32 -5.49
N SER A 44 29.03 -12.09 -5.17
CA SER A 44 28.31 -12.88 -4.15
C SER A 44 26.84 -13.12 -4.53
N ASN A 45 26.15 -14.00 -3.80
CA ASN A 45 24.70 -14.19 -3.94
C ASN A 45 23.89 -13.30 -2.98
N LEU A 46 24.51 -12.29 -2.37
CA LEU A 46 23.85 -11.38 -1.44
C LEU A 46 22.94 -10.39 -2.18
N ARG A 47 21.89 -9.95 -1.50
CA ARG A 47 20.99 -8.88 -1.98
C ARG A 47 21.65 -7.52 -1.78
N GLU A 48 21.77 -6.74 -2.83
CA GLU A 48 22.14 -5.33 -2.79
C GLU A 48 20.89 -4.47 -3.06
N ASP A 49 20.59 -3.53 -2.15
CA ASP A 49 19.44 -2.63 -2.28
C ASP A 49 19.84 -1.35 -3.01
N ILE A 50 19.21 -1.09 -4.15
CA ILE A 50 19.48 0.08 -4.99
C ILE A 50 18.27 1.03 -5.06
N THR A 51 17.33 0.95 -4.10
CA THR A 51 16.11 1.78 -4.09
C THR A 51 16.42 3.28 -4.15
N SER A 52 17.47 3.73 -3.44
CA SER A 52 17.94 5.13 -3.43
C SER A 52 18.43 5.62 -4.80
N SER A 53 18.79 4.71 -5.72
CA SER A 53 19.20 5.07 -7.08
C SER A 53 18.00 5.41 -7.98
N TYR A 54 16.79 4.99 -7.61
CA TYR A 54 15.57 5.20 -8.39
C TYR A 54 14.63 6.26 -7.81
N LYS A 55 14.63 6.44 -6.49
CA LYS A 55 13.78 7.40 -5.80
C LYS A 55 14.47 7.98 -4.57
N TYR A 56 14.09 9.20 -4.23
CA TYR A 56 14.47 9.81 -2.96
C TYR A 56 13.76 9.13 -1.79
N PRO A 57 14.30 9.24 -0.56
CA PRO A 57 13.63 8.73 0.63
C PRO A 57 12.21 9.28 0.76
N ASP A 58 11.28 8.40 1.16
CA ASP A 58 9.88 8.78 1.36
C ASP A 58 9.77 9.93 2.37
N ASN A 59 8.88 10.89 2.09
CA ASN A 59 8.67 12.15 2.81
C ASN A 59 9.82 13.16 2.75
N SER A 60 10.86 12.95 1.94
CA SER A 60 11.94 13.93 1.78
C SER A 60 11.50 15.15 0.99
N GLN A 61 12.18 16.28 1.21
CA GLN A 61 11.95 17.50 0.42
C GLN A 61 12.27 17.27 -1.07
N ALA A 62 13.30 16.49 -1.36
CA ALA A 62 13.69 16.12 -2.72
C ALA A 62 12.61 15.29 -3.44
N GLU A 63 12.00 14.32 -2.75
CA GLU A 63 10.86 13.56 -3.30
C GLU A 63 9.72 14.50 -3.70
N ARG A 64 9.32 15.41 -2.79
CA ARG A 64 8.24 16.37 -3.04
C ARG A 64 8.56 17.31 -4.21
N PHE A 65 9.81 17.77 -4.31
CA PHE A 65 10.26 18.63 -5.40
C PHE A 65 10.14 17.93 -6.76
N ILE A 66 10.64 16.70 -6.88
CA ILE A 66 10.56 15.92 -8.12
C ILE A 66 9.11 15.59 -8.48
N GLN A 67 8.31 15.18 -7.49
CA GLN A 67 6.90 14.93 -7.67
C GLN A 67 6.17 16.16 -8.20
N ASN A 68 6.38 17.35 -7.61
CA ASN A 68 5.76 18.59 -8.06
C ASN A 68 6.20 18.98 -9.48
N LYS A 69 7.49 18.79 -9.81
CA LYS A 69 8.03 19.07 -11.15
C LYS A 69 7.38 18.20 -12.24
N ILE A 70 7.03 16.96 -11.92
CA ILE A 70 6.36 16.04 -12.86
C ILE A 70 4.83 16.23 -12.85
N GLN A 71 4.25 16.67 -11.73
CA GLN A 71 2.82 16.82 -11.53
C GLN A 71 2.25 18.12 -12.14
N ASN A 72 2.24 18.22 -13.47
CA ASN A 72 1.47 19.27 -14.14
C ASN A 72 -0.05 18.96 -14.22
N LYS A 73 -0.52 17.78 -13.79
CA LYS A 73 -1.91 17.33 -14.00
C LYS A 73 -2.50 16.42 -12.88
N LYS A 74 -2.21 16.64 -11.59
CA LYS A 74 -3.00 15.91 -10.57
C LYS A 74 -4.42 16.51 -10.49
N ARG A 75 -5.44 15.67 -10.66
CA ARG A 75 -6.79 15.98 -10.19
C ARG A 75 -6.67 16.30 -8.71
N ARG A 76 -7.10 17.49 -8.27
CA ARG A 76 -7.17 17.86 -6.84
C ARG A 76 -7.89 16.73 -6.09
N THR A 77 -7.12 15.87 -5.42
CA THR A 77 -7.68 14.91 -4.48
C THR A 77 -8.19 15.74 -3.33
N ARG A 78 -9.52 15.85 -3.22
CA ARG A 78 -10.20 16.51 -2.10
C ARG A 78 -9.59 16.01 -0.80
N GLU A 79 -9.44 16.90 0.19
CA GLU A 79 -8.95 16.55 1.53
C GLU A 79 -9.60 15.25 2.01
N ILE A 80 -8.77 14.22 2.14
CA ILE A 80 -9.22 12.94 2.66
C ILE A 80 -9.37 13.13 4.15
N ARG A 81 -10.59 13.02 4.65
CA ARG A 81 -10.82 12.99 6.10
C ARG A 81 -10.03 11.83 6.68
N LYS A 82 -9.05 12.14 7.52
CA LYS A 82 -8.24 11.15 8.24
C LYS A 82 -9.18 10.22 9.00
N SER A 83 -9.07 8.91 8.79
CA SER A 83 -9.87 7.94 9.53
C SER A 83 -9.40 7.89 10.99
N PHE A 84 -10.36 7.83 11.91
CA PHE A 84 -10.12 7.70 13.36
C PHE A 84 -9.80 6.25 13.78
N VAL A 85 -9.80 5.31 12.84
CA VAL A 85 -9.39 3.91 13.07
C VAL A 85 -8.20 3.59 12.20
N LYS A 86 -7.13 3.11 12.82
CA LYS A 86 -5.96 2.55 12.14
C LYS A 86 -6.04 1.02 12.21
N ILE A 87 -5.73 0.36 11.10
CA ILE A 87 -5.68 -1.11 11.01
C ILE A 87 -4.24 -1.51 10.76
N GLU A 88 -3.70 -2.37 11.62
CA GLU A 88 -2.38 -2.96 11.46
C GLU A 88 -2.52 -4.46 11.30
N ILE A 89 -1.96 -5.02 10.22
CA ILE A 89 -1.95 -6.46 9.95
C ILE A 89 -0.51 -6.92 10.18
N SER A 90 -0.32 -7.83 11.14
CA SER A 90 0.98 -8.45 11.39
C SER A 90 0.99 -9.83 10.74
N PRO A 91 1.77 -10.04 9.67
CA PRO A 91 1.94 -11.37 9.12
C PRO A 91 2.70 -12.26 10.12
N PRO A 92 2.54 -13.59 10.05
CA PRO A 92 3.39 -14.49 10.81
C PRO A 92 4.84 -14.38 10.35
N TYR A 93 5.79 -14.68 11.25
CA TYR A 93 7.23 -14.65 10.93
C TYR A 93 7.60 -15.65 9.82
N SER A 94 6.97 -16.82 9.84
CA SER A 94 7.06 -17.82 8.79
C SER A 94 5.70 -18.47 8.59
N ALA A 95 5.42 -18.85 7.35
CA ALA A 95 4.24 -19.63 6.98
C ALA A 95 4.69 -20.78 6.08
N SER A 96 4.16 -21.97 6.34
CA SER A 96 4.35 -23.15 5.50
C SER A 96 3.03 -23.46 4.81
N TRP A 97 3.10 -23.97 3.58
CA TRP A 97 1.92 -24.42 2.85
C TRP A 97 1.24 -25.65 3.47
N LYS A 98 1.91 -26.30 4.44
CA LYS A 98 1.41 -27.51 5.12
C LYS A 98 0.67 -27.24 6.42
N ASN A 99 0.87 -26.07 7.03
CA ASN A 99 0.42 -25.80 8.39
C ASN A 99 -0.54 -24.61 8.41
N ASP A 100 -1.42 -24.61 9.40
CA ASP A 100 -2.29 -23.47 9.66
C ASP A 100 -1.48 -22.20 9.96
N CYS A 101 -2.00 -21.07 9.49
CA CYS A 101 -1.36 -19.77 9.56
C CYS A 101 -2.28 -18.78 10.27
N ASN A 102 -1.83 -18.26 11.41
CA ASN A 102 -2.57 -17.24 12.17
C ASN A 102 -2.17 -15.84 11.69
N ILE A 103 -3.14 -15.08 11.18
CA ILE A 103 -2.95 -13.68 10.79
C ILE A 103 -3.64 -12.80 11.83
N ASN A 104 -2.84 -12.03 12.57
CA ASN A 104 -3.35 -11.12 13.58
C ASN A 104 -3.55 -9.72 12.97
N PHE A 105 -4.69 -9.11 13.28
CA PHE A 105 -4.96 -7.72 12.94
C PHE A 105 -5.31 -6.93 14.21
N LYS A 106 -4.78 -5.71 14.30
CA LYS A 106 -5.03 -4.78 15.40
C LYS A 106 -5.84 -3.59 14.87
N LEU A 107 -6.96 -3.31 15.53
CA LEU A 107 -7.77 -2.12 15.29
C LEU A 107 -7.46 -1.11 16.39
N ILE A 108 -6.96 0.06 16.00
CA ILE A 108 -6.54 1.12 16.92
C ILE A 108 -7.46 2.33 16.69
N ASN A 109 -8.28 2.64 17.68
CA ASN A 109 -9.03 3.90 17.70
C ASN A 109 -8.07 5.03 18.09
N THR A 110 -7.86 5.99 17.20
CA THR A 110 -6.99 7.16 17.41
C THR A 110 -7.77 8.39 17.88
N SER A 111 -9.08 8.27 18.07
CA SER A 111 -9.93 9.32 18.61
C SER A 111 -10.19 9.13 20.10
N ASN A 112 -10.57 10.22 20.76
CA ASN A 112 -10.97 10.22 22.17
C ASN A 112 -12.46 9.88 22.36
N VAL A 113 -13.15 9.43 21.30
CA VAL A 113 -14.59 9.15 21.31
C VAL A 113 -14.81 7.66 21.06
N LEU A 114 -15.76 7.07 21.78
CA LEU A 114 -16.20 5.70 21.52
C LEU A 114 -16.72 5.57 20.09
N ALA A 115 -16.13 4.66 19.32
CA ALA A 115 -16.45 4.44 17.93
C ALA A 115 -17.05 3.03 17.72
N LYS A 116 -18.20 2.96 17.06
CA LYS A 116 -18.74 1.70 16.53
C LYS A 116 -18.13 1.46 15.15
N VAL A 117 -17.41 0.34 14.99
CA VAL A 117 -16.72 -0.01 13.75
C VAL A 117 -17.35 -1.26 13.16
N LYS A 118 -17.69 -1.21 11.87
CA LYS A 118 -18.01 -2.38 11.06
C LYS A 118 -16.79 -2.72 10.22
N PHE A 119 -16.32 -3.96 10.30
CA PHE A 119 -15.23 -4.45 9.47
C PHE A 119 -15.73 -5.56 8.55
N ARG A 120 -15.01 -5.78 7.45
CA ARG A 120 -15.17 -6.90 6.52
C ARG A 120 -13.78 -7.45 6.26
N LEU A 121 -13.61 -8.75 6.49
CA LEU A 121 -12.38 -9.47 6.23
C LEU A 121 -12.55 -10.28 4.95
N LEU A 122 -11.65 -10.08 4.00
CA LEU A 122 -11.62 -10.82 2.74
C LEU A 122 -10.24 -11.43 2.56
N ILE A 123 -10.17 -12.76 2.53
CA ILE A 123 -8.95 -13.52 2.30
C ILE A 123 -9.02 -14.08 0.89
N THR A 124 -8.05 -13.71 0.05
CA THR A 124 -7.99 -14.13 -1.36
C THR A 124 -6.64 -14.73 -1.70
N CYS A 125 -6.66 -15.73 -2.57
CA CYS A 125 -5.47 -16.21 -3.26
C CYS A 125 -5.18 -15.27 -4.44
N VAL A 126 -3.97 -14.71 -4.48
CA VAL A 126 -3.57 -13.71 -5.47
C VAL A 126 -2.24 -14.12 -6.10
N SER A 127 -2.14 -14.01 -7.42
CA SER A 127 -0.87 -14.20 -8.14
C SER A 127 0.13 -13.07 -7.86
N TYR A 128 1.40 -13.28 -8.17
CA TYR A 128 2.45 -12.27 -8.01
C TYR A 128 2.18 -10.96 -8.80
N ARG A 129 1.34 -11.01 -9.84
CA ARG A 129 0.91 -9.83 -10.62
C ARG A 129 -0.31 -9.12 -10.03
N GLY A 130 -0.85 -9.58 -8.90
CA GLY A 130 -2.03 -9.00 -8.26
C GLY A 130 -3.37 -9.51 -8.80
N ARG A 131 -3.40 -10.49 -9.72
CA ARG A 131 -4.65 -11.11 -10.17
C ARG A 131 -5.21 -12.02 -9.07
N VAL A 132 -6.47 -11.78 -8.70
CA VAL A 132 -7.21 -12.63 -7.76
C VAL A 132 -7.57 -13.96 -8.45
N ASN A 133 -7.19 -15.07 -7.84
CA ASN A 133 -7.44 -16.42 -8.33
C ASN A 133 -8.65 -17.06 -7.65
N ALA A 134 -8.77 -16.89 -6.34
CA ALA A 134 -9.88 -17.45 -5.55
C ALA A 134 -10.12 -16.64 -4.26
N THR A 135 -11.34 -16.68 -3.75
CA THR A 135 -11.66 -16.21 -2.39
C THR A 135 -11.61 -17.40 -1.45
N LEU A 136 -10.78 -17.32 -0.40
CA LEU A 136 -10.59 -18.37 0.59
C LEU A 136 -11.54 -18.22 1.78
N SER A 137 -11.81 -16.99 2.21
CA SER A 137 -12.70 -16.70 3.33
C SER A 137 -13.23 -15.28 3.24
N GLU A 138 -14.47 -15.09 3.70
CA GLU A 138 -15.13 -13.80 3.82
C GLU A 138 -15.93 -13.75 5.13
N GLN A 139 -15.66 -12.73 5.96
CA GLN A 139 -16.29 -12.51 7.26
C GLN A 139 -16.66 -11.03 7.47
#